data_AF-A0A0P7BT25-F1
#
_entry.id   AF-A0A0P7BT25-F1
#
_cell.length_a   1.000
_cell.length_b   1.000
_cell.length_c   1.000
_cell.angle_alpha   90.00
_cell.angle_beta   90.00
_cell.angle_gamma   90.00
#
_symmetry.space_group_name_H-M   'P 1'
#
loop_
_entity.id
_entity.type
_entity.pdbx_description
1 polymer ?
#
loop_
_entity_poly.entity_id
_entity_poly.type
_entity_poly.pdbx_seq_one_letter_code
_entity_poly.pdbx_strand_id
1 'polypeptide(L)'
;MSRHVRARQICTQLLRGSSTTSPPAALTLLNSRVVLQEQPFSRGEYQIRSYAAPRAPRVRKGGTSYAEVYTLEGITVGTFEEAVKMSGMFEALSVPQYYEIAQRFAEAIKHGSSPWSVRLLGQNRLSHKDLYEVGCIMRHIREPRSSQAFAVAMWASAAEMGSRPATISLARQLIHSHAWGQKSQLRSVEARFKQLVSEGKDPNVLTVEGEHLYELGKYDAAANMLRRALALDEKDFEWKSQCQLHLGKAYLKLKRPAEAREVFETISESGSAEADVELGQLLRSSDTEKAEQHLYTAAINGKPEMFHHLSEIAFENMNKAADEQTRKDQQRWAMEWSRLADPKVQF
;
A
#
# COMPACT_ATOMS: atom_id res chain seq x y z
N MET A 1 8.05 4.93 -32.41
CA MET A 1 8.41 4.05 -31.28
C MET A 1 8.55 4.81 -29.95
N SER A 2 7.58 5.65 -29.54
CA SER A 2 7.67 6.39 -28.27
C SER A 2 6.30 6.70 -27.64
N ARG A 3 5.40 5.70 -27.61
CA ARG A 3 4.08 5.79 -26.94
C ARG A 3 3.91 4.83 -25.74
N HIS A 4 4.87 3.92 -25.51
CA HIS A 4 4.79 2.92 -24.43
C HIS A 4 5.35 3.35 -23.07
N VAL A 5 5.97 4.53 -22.97
CA VAL A 5 6.66 4.95 -21.73
C VAL A 5 5.77 5.80 -20.81
N ARG A 6 4.74 6.49 -21.35
CA ARG A 6 3.87 7.39 -20.57
C ARG A 6 2.73 6.73 -19.79
N ALA A 7 2.42 5.45 -20.06
CA ALA A 7 1.24 4.78 -19.52
C ALA A 7 1.47 3.98 -18.21
N ARG A 8 2.71 3.86 -17.72
CA ARG A 8 3.07 2.93 -16.63
C ARG A 8 3.32 3.57 -15.26
N GLN A 9 3.14 4.89 -15.15
CA GLN A 9 3.55 5.71 -14.00
C GLN A 9 2.50 5.81 -12.86
N ILE A 10 1.37 5.09 -12.95
CA ILE A 10 0.20 5.27 -12.05
C ILE A 10 0.01 4.12 -11.05
N CYS A 11 0.61 2.93 -11.26
CA CYS A 11 0.57 1.81 -10.29
C CYS A 11 1.11 2.22 -8.90
N THR A 12 1.95 3.24 -8.91
CA THR A 12 2.64 3.87 -7.80
C THR A 12 1.77 4.81 -6.95
N GLN A 13 0.61 5.26 -7.45
CA GLN A 13 -0.35 6.04 -6.66
C GLN A 13 -1.25 5.19 -5.74
N LEU A 14 -1.23 3.86 -5.84
CA LEU A 14 -2.26 2.97 -5.27
C LEU A 14 -1.96 2.41 -3.88
N LEU A 15 -0.74 2.59 -3.39
CA LEU A 15 -0.39 2.29 -2.00
C LEU A 15 -0.42 3.55 -1.11
N ARG A 16 -0.79 4.70 -1.68
CA ARG A 16 -0.80 6.03 -1.01
C ARG A 16 -2.05 6.30 -0.14
N GLY A 17 -2.94 5.32 0.02
CA GLY A 17 -4.15 5.44 0.83
C GLY A 17 -3.85 5.47 2.32
N SER A 18 -3.70 6.68 2.87
CA SER A 18 -3.95 7.07 4.27
C SER A 18 -3.39 6.15 5.36
N SER A 19 -2.14 6.35 5.74
CA SER A 19 -1.49 5.80 6.94
C SER A 19 -2.00 6.40 8.27
N THR A 20 -3.26 6.83 8.35
CA THR A 20 -3.85 7.44 9.56
C THR A 20 -5.16 6.79 10.02
N THR A 21 -5.57 5.67 9.43
CA THR A 21 -6.68 4.86 9.96
C THR A 21 -6.28 3.39 10.06
N SER A 22 -6.78 2.72 11.10
CA SER A 22 -6.56 1.32 11.50
C SER A 22 -6.33 0.32 10.34
N PRO A 23 -5.58 -0.78 10.57
CA PRO A 23 -5.22 -1.73 9.50
C PRO A 23 -6.44 -2.17 8.67
N PRO A 24 -6.27 -2.34 7.34
CA PRO A 24 -7.38 -2.59 6.43
C PRO A 24 -8.17 -3.85 6.84
N ALA A 25 -9.45 -3.64 7.14
CA ALA A 25 -10.36 -4.66 7.67
C ALA A 25 -10.52 -5.90 6.76
N ALA A 26 -10.13 -5.85 5.49
CA ALA A 26 -10.15 -7.00 4.58
C ALA A 26 -9.19 -8.13 5.03
N LEU A 27 -8.03 -7.78 5.61
CA LEU A 27 -7.14 -8.78 6.22
C LEU A 27 -7.61 -9.17 7.63
N THR A 28 -8.37 -8.29 8.30
CA THR A 28 -9.04 -8.58 9.58
C THR A 28 -10.19 -9.57 9.43
N LEU A 29 -10.96 -9.53 8.33
CA LEU A 29 -11.96 -10.56 7.99
C LEU A 29 -11.31 -11.94 7.77
N LEU A 30 -10.06 -11.94 7.30
CA LEU A 30 -9.23 -13.14 7.18
C LEU A 30 -8.52 -13.53 8.49
N ASN A 31 -8.60 -12.69 9.53
CA ASN A 31 -8.09 -12.93 10.88
C ASN A 31 -9.22 -13.44 11.79
N SER A 32 -9.85 -14.55 11.45
CA SER A 32 -10.56 -15.34 12.45
C SER A 32 -9.53 -16.08 13.33
N ARG A 33 -8.92 -15.40 14.30
CA ARG A 33 -8.10 -16.03 15.35
C ARG A 33 -8.41 -15.52 16.76
N VAL A 34 -8.77 -16.52 17.57
CA VAL A 34 -8.72 -16.68 19.03
C VAL A 34 -7.93 -15.59 19.77
N VAL A 35 -8.66 -14.79 20.56
CA VAL A 35 -8.12 -14.07 21.71
C VAL A 35 -7.65 -15.12 22.72
N LEU A 36 -6.33 -15.32 22.84
CA LEU A 36 -5.76 -15.96 24.02
C LEU A 36 -5.70 -14.89 25.11
N GLN A 37 -6.65 -14.98 26.05
CA GLN A 37 -6.65 -14.20 27.27
C GLN A 37 -5.46 -14.65 28.13
N GLU A 38 -4.42 -13.82 28.21
CA GLU A 38 -3.33 -14.01 29.17
C GLU A 38 -3.91 -13.88 30.58
N GLN A 39 -3.80 -14.94 31.37
CA GLN A 39 -4.03 -14.87 32.81
C GLN A 39 -2.70 -14.61 33.54
N PRO A 40 -2.71 -13.77 34.59
CA PRO A 40 -1.52 -13.47 35.36
C PRO A 40 -1.09 -14.69 36.19
N PHE A 41 0.21 -14.98 36.17
CA PHE A 41 0.84 -15.97 37.03
C PHE A 41 0.87 -15.47 38.49
N SER A 42 0.03 -16.04 39.35
CA SER A 42 0.21 -15.97 40.81
C SER A 42 0.93 -17.22 41.32
N ARG A 43 1.97 -17.02 42.13
CA ARG A 43 2.76 -18.06 42.79
C ARG A 43 2.04 -18.58 44.04
N GLY A 44 1.94 -19.91 44.13
CA GLY A 44 2.12 -20.67 45.36
C GLY A 44 0.86 -21.00 46.14
N GLU A 45 0.32 -22.21 45.93
CA GLU A 45 -0.24 -23.07 46.99
C GLU A 45 -0.49 -24.49 46.42
N TYR A 46 -0.16 -25.52 47.21
CA TYR A 46 -0.28 -26.93 46.84
C TYR A 46 -1.77 -27.33 46.75
N GLN A 47 -2.32 -27.38 45.54
CA GLN A 47 -3.66 -27.95 45.29
C GLN A 47 -3.58 -29.39 44.78
N ILE A 48 -4.36 -30.24 45.46
CA ILE A 48 -4.62 -31.65 45.18
C ILE A 48 -5.17 -31.78 43.75
N ARG A 49 -4.53 -32.63 42.94
CA ARG A 49 -4.88 -32.88 41.53
C ARG A 49 -6.27 -33.52 41.43
N SER A 50 -7.29 -32.70 41.20
CA SER A 50 -8.58 -33.14 40.66
C SER A 50 -8.37 -33.53 39.20
N TYR A 51 -8.69 -34.78 38.85
CA TYR A 51 -8.73 -35.25 37.47
C TYR A 51 -9.80 -34.46 36.71
N ALA A 52 -9.37 -33.50 35.89
CA ALA A 52 -10.26 -32.78 35.00
C ALA A 52 -10.88 -33.77 34.00
N ALA A 53 -12.20 -33.91 34.06
CA ALA A 53 -12.97 -34.69 33.09
C ALA A 53 -12.65 -34.19 31.65
N PRO A 54 -12.60 -35.10 30.65
CA PRO A 54 -12.35 -34.73 29.26
C PRO A 54 -13.37 -33.69 28.81
N ARG A 55 -12.90 -32.46 28.56
CA ARG A 55 -13.73 -31.40 27.97
C ARG A 55 -14.21 -31.89 26.61
N ALA A 56 -15.53 -31.99 26.45
CA ALA A 56 -16.16 -32.26 25.16
C ALA A 56 -15.57 -31.33 24.09
N PRO A 57 -15.27 -31.84 22.87
CA PRO A 57 -14.71 -31.03 21.81
C PRO A 57 -15.61 -29.82 21.56
N ARG A 58 -15.07 -28.62 21.79
CA ARG A 58 -15.78 -27.37 21.47
C ARG A 58 -16.07 -27.40 19.98
N VAL A 59 -17.34 -27.56 19.62
CA VAL A 59 -17.84 -27.32 18.26
C VAL A 59 -17.43 -25.89 17.91
N ARG A 60 -16.43 -25.74 17.05
CA ARG A 60 -16.01 -24.44 16.54
C ARG A 60 -17.22 -23.88 15.80
N LYS A 61 -17.85 -22.82 16.35
CA LYS A 61 -18.81 -22.01 15.59
C LYS A 61 -18.16 -21.73 14.22
N GLY A 62 -18.85 -22.16 13.17
CA GLY A 62 -18.31 -22.27 11.81
C GLY A 62 -17.55 -21.02 11.42
N GLY A 63 -16.31 -21.21 10.94
CA GLY A 63 -15.59 -20.11 10.32
C GLY A 63 -16.40 -19.58 9.14
N THR A 64 -16.41 -18.25 8.96
CA THR A 64 -16.97 -17.58 7.80
C THR A 64 -16.54 -18.34 6.54
N SER A 65 -17.52 -18.80 5.76
CA SER A 65 -17.22 -19.53 4.53
C SER A 65 -16.51 -18.60 3.56
N TYR A 66 -15.51 -19.11 2.82
CA TYR A 66 -14.88 -18.29 1.78
C TYR A 66 -15.90 -17.73 0.79
N ALA A 67 -17.00 -18.46 0.52
CA ALA A 67 -18.06 -18.01 -0.35
C ALA A 67 -18.74 -16.70 0.11
N GLU A 68 -18.75 -16.41 1.42
CA GLU A 68 -19.33 -15.18 1.97
C GLU A 68 -18.37 -13.98 1.80
N VAL A 69 -17.06 -14.22 1.80
CA VAL A 69 -16.04 -13.17 1.67
C VAL A 69 -15.78 -12.82 0.20
N TYR A 70 -15.75 -13.83 -0.66
CA TYR A 70 -15.41 -13.71 -2.08
C TYR A 70 -16.67 -13.62 -2.94
N THR A 71 -17.47 -12.57 -2.71
CA THR A 71 -18.66 -12.22 -3.48
C THR A 71 -18.40 -11.01 -4.39
N LEU A 72 -18.90 -11.08 -5.63
CA LEU A 72 -18.90 -9.95 -6.58
C LEU A 72 -20.09 -9.02 -6.38
N GLU A 73 -20.90 -9.21 -5.34
CA GLU A 73 -21.97 -8.27 -4.99
C GLU A 73 -21.41 -6.86 -4.81
N GLY A 74 -21.92 -5.90 -5.58
CA GLY A 74 -21.42 -4.52 -5.61
C GLY A 74 -20.22 -4.26 -6.53
N ILE A 75 -19.61 -5.30 -7.11
CA ILE A 75 -18.55 -5.20 -8.12
C ILE A 75 -19.19 -5.48 -9.48
N THR A 76 -19.38 -4.45 -10.30
CA THR A 76 -20.02 -4.56 -11.62
C THR A 76 -19.02 -4.34 -12.76
N VAL A 77 -19.43 -4.63 -14.00
CA VAL A 77 -18.63 -4.28 -15.20
C VAL A 77 -18.30 -2.78 -15.22
N GLY A 78 -19.24 -1.91 -14.85
CA GLY A 78 -19.00 -0.46 -14.76
C GLY A 78 -17.90 -0.09 -13.77
N THR A 79 -17.83 -0.75 -12.60
CA THR A 79 -16.73 -0.53 -11.64
C THR A 79 -15.37 -0.95 -12.20
N PHE A 80 -15.34 -2.00 -13.04
CA PHE A 80 -14.13 -2.39 -13.76
C PHE A 80 -13.75 -1.36 -14.83
N GLU A 81 -14.72 -0.81 -15.58
CA GLU A 81 -14.46 0.22 -16.59
C GLU A 81 -13.84 1.46 -15.97
N GLU A 82 -14.36 1.92 -14.83
CA GLU A 82 -13.80 3.03 -14.07
C GLU A 82 -12.36 2.74 -13.60
N ALA A 83 -12.14 1.56 -13.01
CA ALA A 83 -10.83 1.13 -12.55
C ALA A 83 -9.80 1.04 -13.69
N VAL A 84 -10.19 0.46 -14.83
CA VAL A 84 -9.34 0.34 -16.02
C VAL A 84 -9.03 1.71 -16.60
N LYS A 85 -10.05 2.59 -16.73
CA LYS A 85 -9.89 3.96 -17.21
C LYS A 85 -8.92 4.77 -16.34
N MET A 86 -9.02 4.64 -15.02
CA MET A 86 -8.11 5.30 -14.08
C MET A 86 -6.66 4.82 -14.22
N SER A 87 -6.48 3.51 -14.44
CA SER A 87 -5.14 2.92 -14.51
C SER A 87 -4.40 3.23 -15.81
N GLY A 88 -5.11 3.28 -16.95
CA GLY A 88 -4.52 3.43 -18.28
C GLY A 88 -3.58 2.29 -18.72
N MET A 89 -3.57 1.14 -18.02
CA MET A 89 -2.55 0.09 -18.19
C MET A 89 -3.05 -1.24 -18.78
N PHE A 90 -4.36 -1.47 -18.84
CA PHE A 90 -4.93 -2.78 -19.17
C PHE A 90 -5.47 -2.83 -20.60
N GLU A 91 -4.60 -3.14 -21.56
CA GLU A 91 -4.96 -3.19 -23.00
C GLU A 91 -5.08 -4.62 -23.56
N ALA A 92 -4.65 -5.64 -22.81
CA ALA A 92 -4.57 -7.01 -23.32
C ALA A 92 -5.95 -7.65 -23.56
N LEU A 93 -6.93 -7.36 -22.69
CA LEU A 93 -8.29 -7.86 -22.77
C LEU A 93 -9.29 -6.69 -22.69
N SER A 94 -10.50 -6.91 -23.20
CA SER A 94 -11.61 -5.98 -23.00
C SER A 94 -12.13 -6.03 -21.56
N VAL A 95 -12.76 -4.95 -21.11
CA VAL A 95 -13.32 -4.87 -19.75
C VAL A 95 -14.29 -6.01 -19.41
N PRO A 96 -15.24 -6.40 -20.31
CA PRO A 96 -16.10 -7.55 -20.07
C PRO A 96 -15.33 -8.86 -19.88
N GLN A 97 -14.21 -9.06 -20.58
CA GLN A 97 -13.37 -10.25 -20.44
C GLN A 97 -12.66 -10.29 -19.08
N TYR A 98 -12.11 -9.15 -18.61
CA TYR A 98 -11.55 -9.07 -17.25
C TYR A 98 -12.59 -9.40 -16.18
N TYR A 99 -13.82 -8.90 -16.36
CA TYR A 99 -14.91 -9.19 -15.44
C TYR A 99 -15.33 -10.68 -15.48
N GLU A 100 -15.38 -11.31 -16.66
CA GLU A 100 -15.64 -12.75 -16.80
C GLU A 100 -14.61 -13.60 -16.05
N ILE A 101 -13.33 -13.22 -16.12
CA ILE A 101 -12.26 -13.88 -15.35
C ILE A 101 -12.53 -13.79 -13.84
N ALA A 102 -12.96 -12.62 -13.35
CA ALA A 102 -13.33 -12.44 -11.95
C ALA A 102 -14.52 -13.32 -11.55
N GLN A 103 -15.55 -13.43 -12.40
CA GLN A 103 -16.70 -14.31 -12.18
C GLN A 103 -16.29 -15.77 -12.08
N ARG A 104 -15.45 -16.24 -13.02
CA ARG A 104 -14.96 -17.62 -13.02
C ARG A 104 -14.09 -17.92 -11.80
N PHE A 105 -13.29 -16.96 -11.35
CA PHE A 105 -12.49 -17.08 -10.13
C PHE A 105 -13.39 -17.18 -8.88
N ALA A 106 -14.42 -16.33 -8.77
CA ALA A 106 -15.38 -16.37 -7.68
C ALA A 106 -16.17 -17.69 -7.65
N GLU A 107 -16.64 -18.16 -8.81
CA GLU A 107 -17.38 -19.41 -8.93
C GLU A 107 -16.51 -20.62 -8.56
N ALA A 108 -15.22 -20.59 -8.89
CA ALA A 108 -14.28 -21.64 -8.48
C ALA A 108 -14.16 -21.74 -6.94
N ILE A 109 -14.09 -20.60 -6.25
CA ILE A 109 -14.03 -20.54 -4.78
C ILE A 109 -15.34 -21.04 -4.17
N LYS A 110 -16.49 -20.65 -4.74
CA LYS A 110 -17.82 -21.10 -4.32
C LYS A 110 -17.96 -22.63 -4.44
N HIS A 111 -17.34 -23.23 -5.45
CA HIS A 111 -17.27 -24.68 -5.63
C HIS A 111 -16.18 -25.38 -4.79
N GLY A 112 -15.58 -24.68 -3.82
CA GLY A 112 -14.64 -25.26 -2.85
C GLY A 112 -13.17 -25.13 -3.22
N SER A 113 -12.81 -24.41 -4.28
CA SER A 113 -11.41 -24.10 -4.56
C SER A 113 -10.83 -23.20 -3.46
N SER A 114 -9.58 -23.46 -3.06
CA SER A 114 -8.86 -22.57 -2.16
C SER A 114 -8.59 -21.22 -2.86
N PRO A 115 -8.94 -20.07 -2.25
CA PRO A 115 -8.71 -18.75 -2.85
C PRO A 115 -7.21 -18.43 -3.04
N TRP A 116 -6.33 -19.15 -2.35
CA TRP A 116 -4.87 -18.94 -2.38
C TRP A 116 -4.18 -19.67 -3.54
N SER A 117 -4.88 -20.59 -4.18
CA SER A 117 -4.29 -21.50 -5.17
C SER A 117 -5.31 -21.96 -6.21
N VAL A 118 -6.19 -21.05 -6.65
CA VAL A 118 -7.20 -21.36 -7.67
C VAL A 118 -6.49 -21.70 -8.97
N ARG A 119 -6.73 -22.91 -9.49
CA ARG A 119 -6.23 -23.38 -10.77
C ARG A 119 -7.38 -24.00 -11.55
N LEU A 120 -7.78 -23.34 -12.63
CA LEU A 120 -8.77 -23.88 -13.54
C LEU A 120 -8.07 -24.65 -14.68
N LEU A 121 -8.58 -25.83 -15.01
CA LEU A 121 -8.04 -26.73 -16.03
C LEU A 121 -8.95 -26.78 -17.26
N GLY A 122 -8.40 -27.23 -18.40
CA GLY A 122 -9.16 -27.43 -19.65
C GLY A 122 -9.54 -26.14 -20.36
N GLN A 123 -10.73 -26.11 -20.96
CA GLN A 123 -11.28 -24.94 -21.66
C GLN A 123 -11.43 -23.72 -20.75
N ASN A 124 -11.51 -23.96 -19.44
CA ASN A 124 -11.62 -22.91 -18.43
C ASN A 124 -10.27 -22.48 -17.85
N ARG A 125 -9.14 -22.73 -18.52
CA ARG A 125 -7.83 -22.30 -18.03
C ARG A 125 -7.76 -20.78 -17.87
N LEU A 126 -7.35 -20.32 -16.69
CA LEU A 126 -6.94 -18.94 -16.45
C LEU A 126 -5.42 -18.88 -16.52
N SER A 127 -4.84 -17.89 -17.21
CA SER A 127 -3.40 -17.69 -17.16
C SER A 127 -3.00 -16.94 -15.89
N HIS A 128 -1.75 -17.12 -15.44
CA HIS A 128 -1.25 -16.37 -14.30
C HIS A 128 -1.13 -14.86 -14.60
N LYS A 129 -1.06 -14.48 -15.88
CA LYS A 129 -1.06 -13.09 -16.34
C LYS A 129 -2.45 -12.48 -16.16
N ASP A 130 -3.50 -13.18 -16.58
CA ASP A 130 -4.89 -12.73 -16.45
C ASP A 130 -5.26 -12.51 -14.98
N LEU A 131 -4.91 -13.47 -14.11
CA LEU A 131 -5.14 -13.35 -12.67
C LEU A 131 -4.38 -12.17 -12.05
N TYR A 132 -3.15 -11.92 -12.51
CA TYR A 132 -2.38 -10.77 -12.04
C TYR A 132 -3.05 -9.45 -12.43
N GLU A 133 -3.41 -9.28 -13.71
CA GLU A 133 -4.03 -8.07 -14.23
C GLU A 133 -5.39 -7.80 -13.58
N VAL A 134 -6.25 -8.81 -13.47
CA VAL A 134 -7.55 -8.68 -12.77
C VAL A 134 -7.34 -8.38 -11.29
N GLY A 135 -6.34 -8.98 -10.65
CA GLY A 135 -5.97 -8.65 -9.27
C GLY A 135 -5.56 -7.17 -9.12
N CYS A 136 -4.83 -6.63 -10.09
CA CYS A 136 -4.50 -5.20 -10.13
C CYS A 136 -5.75 -4.33 -10.35
N ILE A 137 -6.67 -4.70 -11.24
CA ILE A 137 -7.94 -3.98 -11.43
C ILE A 137 -8.76 -3.98 -10.13
N MET A 138 -8.94 -5.15 -9.50
CA MET A 138 -9.65 -5.30 -8.23
C MET A 138 -9.06 -4.42 -7.11
N ARG A 139 -7.74 -4.24 -7.10
CA ARG A 139 -7.07 -3.35 -6.14
C ARG A 139 -7.50 -1.88 -6.28
N HIS A 140 -7.82 -1.42 -7.48
CA HIS A 140 -8.27 -0.04 -7.74
C HIS A 140 -9.72 0.22 -7.31
N ILE A 141 -10.52 -0.84 -7.19
CA ILE A 141 -11.91 -0.75 -6.75
C ILE A 141 -11.93 -0.53 -5.23
N ARG A 142 -12.33 0.68 -4.80
CA ARG A 142 -12.28 1.09 -3.38
C ARG A 142 -13.31 0.38 -2.52
N GLU A 143 -14.51 0.21 -3.05
CA GLU A 143 -15.63 -0.49 -2.42
C GLU A 143 -16.28 -1.40 -3.46
N PRO A 144 -16.83 -2.56 -3.06
CA PRO A 144 -16.88 -3.12 -1.71
C PRO A 144 -15.55 -3.74 -1.24
N ARG A 145 -15.39 -3.95 0.06
CA ARG A 145 -14.20 -4.62 0.68
C ARG A 145 -13.83 -5.97 0.07
N SER A 146 -14.78 -6.69 -0.54
CA SER A 146 -14.50 -7.96 -1.22
C SER A 146 -13.53 -7.78 -2.39
N SER A 147 -13.47 -6.60 -3.03
CA SER A 147 -12.51 -6.30 -4.10
C SER A 147 -11.06 -6.48 -3.64
N GLN A 148 -10.74 -6.01 -2.43
CA GLN A 148 -9.41 -6.13 -1.83
C GLN A 148 -9.08 -7.58 -1.48
N ALA A 149 -10.06 -8.33 -1.00
CA ALA A 149 -9.90 -9.76 -0.76
C ALA A 149 -9.62 -10.50 -2.08
N PHE A 150 -10.36 -10.20 -3.16
CA PHE A 150 -10.13 -10.75 -4.49
C PHE A 150 -8.74 -10.43 -5.02
N ALA A 151 -8.30 -9.17 -4.92
CA ALA A 151 -6.96 -8.76 -5.37
C ALA A 151 -5.86 -9.64 -4.75
N VAL A 152 -5.89 -9.81 -3.43
CA VAL A 152 -4.92 -10.63 -2.69
C VAL A 152 -5.01 -12.11 -3.10
N ALA A 153 -6.22 -12.67 -3.22
CA ALA A 153 -6.43 -14.06 -3.62
C ALA A 153 -5.97 -14.35 -5.06
N MET A 154 -6.26 -13.43 -5.98
CA MET A 154 -5.84 -13.54 -7.38
C MET A 154 -4.33 -13.43 -7.52
N TRP A 155 -3.68 -12.49 -6.82
CA TRP A 155 -2.21 -12.42 -6.79
C TRP A 155 -1.58 -13.66 -6.15
N ALA A 156 -2.17 -14.19 -5.07
CA ALA A 156 -1.68 -15.43 -4.45
C ALA A 156 -1.77 -16.61 -5.42
N SER A 157 -2.92 -16.79 -6.07
CA SER A 157 -3.12 -17.85 -7.07
C SER A 157 -2.18 -17.69 -8.26
N ALA A 158 -1.97 -16.47 -8.77
CA ALA A 158 -1.01 -16.18 -9.83
C ALA A 158 0.44 -16.45 -9.41
N ALA A 159 0.82 -16.12 -8.18
CA ALA A 159 2.16 -16.38 -7.64
C ALA A 159 2.42 -17.90 -7.48
N GLU A 160 1.41 -18.66 -7.05
CA GLU A 160 1.46 -20.13 -7.02
C GLU A 160 1.61 -20.76 -8.41
N MET A 161 1.19 -20.06 -9.45
CA MET A 161 1.40 -20.44 -10.85
C MET A 161 2.75 -19.96 -11.42
N GLY A 162 3.57 -19.28 -10.62
CA GLY A 162 4.89 -18.80 -11.01
C GLY A 162 4.96 -17.36 -11.51
N SER A 163 3.89 -16.58 -11.37
CA SER A 163 3.91 -15.16 -11.77
C SER A 163 4.85 -14.35 -10.87
N ARG A 164 5.95 -13.87 -11.46
CA ARG A 164 6.92 -12.98 -10.78
C ARG A 164 6.26 -11.65 -10.36
N PRO A 165 5.54 -10.91 -11.23
CA PRO A 165 4.87 -9.67 -10.83
C PRO A 165 3.87 -9.86 -9.67
N ALA A 166 3.08 -10.95 -9.70
CA ALA A 166 2.12 -11.24 -8.64
C ALA A 166 2.80 -11.52 -7.29
N THR A 167 3.93 -12.22 -7.32
CA THR A 167 4.74 -12.49 -6.11
C THR A 167 5.21 -11.19 -5.47
N ILE A 168 5.71 -10.25 -6.28
CA ILE A 168 6.23 -8.96 -5.80
C ILE A 168 5.10 -8.08 -5.28
N SER A 169 4.01 -7.94 -6.03
CA SER A 169 2.85 -7.11 -5.63
C SER A 169 2.19 -7.64 -4.36
N LEU A 170 2.04 -8.96 -4.24
CA LEU A 170 1.50 -9.57 -3.02
C LEU A 170 2.45 -9.40 -1.83
N ALA A 171 3.76 -9.59 -2.02
CA ALA A 171 4.73 -9.38 -0.96
C ALA A 171 4.68 -7.94 -0.41
N ARG A 172 4.68 -6.96 -1.31
CA ARG A 172 4.56 -5.54 -0.97
C ARG A 172 3.27 -5.25 -0.19
N GLN A 173 2.14 -5.80 -0.62
CA GLN A 173 0.86 -5.65 0.07
C GLN A 173 0.90 -6.24 1.49
N LEU A 174 1.53 -7.41 1.67
CA LEU A 174 1.67 -8.05 2.98
C LEU A 174 2.57 -7.25 3.92
N ILE A 175 3.63 -6.63 3.41
CA ILE A 175 4.53 -5.75 4.18
C ILE A 175 3.75 -4.52 4.68
N HIS A 176 3.09 -3.78 3.78
CA HIS A 176 2.33 -2.57 4.14
C HIS A 176 1.16 -2.83 5.09
N SER A 177 0.58 -4.02 5.05
CA SER A 177 -0.50 -4.42 5.94
C SER A 177 -0.02 -5.10 7.23
N HIS A 178 1.30 -5.17 7.44
CA HIS A 178 1.93 -5.89 8.55
C HIS A 178 1.49 -7.36 8.68
N ALA A 179 1.09 -7.97 7.56
CA ALA A 179 0.66 -9.37 7.47
C ALA A 179 1.78 -10.32 7.02
N TRP A 180 2.97 -9.78 6.70
CA TRP A 180 4.16 -10.56 6.33
C TRP A 180 4.56 -11.54 7.44
N GLY A 181 4.71 -12.82 7.12
CA GLY A 181 5.04 -13.91 8.03
C GLY A 181 3.87 -14.40 8.91
N GLN A 182 2.71 -13.74 8.86
CA GLN A 182 1.57 -14.05 9.75
C GLN A 182 0.69 -15.17 9.19
N LYS A 183 0.59 -15.28 7.87
CA LYS A 183 -0.37 -16.18 7.20
C LYS A 183 0.33 -17.43 6.67
N SER A 184 0.05 -18.58 7.28
CA SER A 184 0.66 -19.86 6.85
C SER A 184 0.37 -20.21 5.40
N GLN A 185 -0.80 -19.81 4.88
CA GLN A 185 -1.21 -20.04 3.49
C GLN A 185 -0.36 -19.28 2.46
N LEU A 186 0.36 -18.23 2.88
CA LEU A 186 1.13 -17.37 1.99
C LEU A 186 2.65 -17.59 2.10
N ARG A 187 3.09 -18.58 2.89
CA ARG A 187 4.52 -18.87 3.11
C ARG A 187 5.27 -19.21 1.84
N SER A 188 4.62 -19.87 0.88
CA SER A 188 5.20 -20.20 -0.43
C SER A 188 5.51 -18.93 -1.23
N VAL A 189 4.61 -17.95 -1.24
CA VAL A 189 4.82 -16.64 -1.87
C VAL A 189 5.95 -15.89 -1.18
N GLU A 190 5.98 -15.87 0.15
CA GLU A 190 7.05 -15.22 0.92
C GLU A 190 8.42 -15.87 0.66
N ALA A 191 8.49 -17.20 0.61
CA ALA A 191 9.71 -17.94 0.29
C ALA A 191 10.19 -17.62 -1.13
N ARG A 192 9.27 -17.57 -2.11
CA ARG A 192 9.59 -17.18 -3.48
C ARG A 192 10.09 -15.74 -3.54
N PHE A 193 9.44 -14.79 -2.87
CA PHE A 193 9.91 -13.41 -2.82
C PHE A 193 11.33 -13.31 -2.23
N LYS A 194 11.62 -14.01 -1.13
CA LYS A 194 12.99 -14.07 -0.56
C LYS A 194 14.00 -14.65 -1.54
N GLN A 195 13.62 -15.65 -2.33
CA GLN A 195 14.47 -16.16 -3.41
C GLN A 195 14.75 -15.06 -4.44
N LEU A 196 13.73 -14.32 -4.89
CA LEU A 196 13.92 -13.19 -5.82
C LEU A 196 14.85 -12.11 -5.25
N VAL A 197 14.74 -11.80 -3.96
CA VAL A 197 15.62 -10.86 -3.26
C VAL A 197 17.06 -11.36 -3.28
N SER A 198 17.28 -12.66 -3.04
CA SER A 198 18.62 -13.27 -3.06
C SER A 198 19.26 -13.27 -4.45
N GLU A 199 18.46 -13.35 -5.53
CA GLU A 199 18.96 -13.20 -6.89
C GLU A 199 19.54 -11.79 -7.12
N GLY A 200 18.92 -10.77 -6.52
CA GLY A 200 19.43 -9.40 -6.52
C GLY A 200 19.47 -8.71 -7.87
N LYS A 201 18.69 -9.21 -8.85
CA LYS A 201 18.71 -8.75 -10.25
C LYS A 201 17.57 -7.81 -10.62
N ASP A 202 16.51 -7.74 -9.82
CA ASP A 202 15.28 -7.04 -10.19
C ASP A 202 15.09 -5.82 -9.27
N PRO A 203 15.09 -4.59 -9.82
CA PRO A 203 15.02 -3.38 -9.02
C PRO A 203 13.69 -3.24 -8.29
N ASN A 204 12.58 -3.78 -8.81
CA ASN A 204 11.28 -3.72 -8.14
C ASN A 204 11.27 -4.64 -6.92
N VAL A 205 11.89 -5.82 -7.00
CA VAL A 205 12.08 -6.72 -5.85
C VAL A 205 12.92 -6.06 -4.77
N LEU A 206 14.05 -5.48 -5.16
CA LEU A 206 14.95 -4.78 -4.23
C LEU A 206 14.28 -3.56 -3.59
N THR A 207 13.42 -2.86 -4.33
CA THR A 207 12.62 -1.75 -3.81
C THR A 207 11.72 -2.22 -2.68
N VAL A 208 10.98 -3.32 -2.86
CA VAL A 208 10.07 -3.86 -1.82
C VAL A 208 10.81 -4.36 -0.60
N GLU A 209 11.98 -5.00 -0.78
CA GLU A 209 12.80 -5.39 0.38
C GLU A 209 13.37 -4.16 1.09
N GLY A 210 13.74 -3.11 0.36
CA GLY A 210 14.13 -1.82 0.94
C GLY A 210 13.02 -1.19 1.77
N GLU A 211 11.79 -1.18 1.26
CA GLU A 211 10.58 -0.75 1.98
C GLU A 211 10.37 -1.59 3.26
N HIS A 212 10.46 -2.92 3.15
CA HIS A 212 10.34 -3.82 4.29
C HIS A 212 11.39 -3.56 5.38
N LEU A 213 12.65 -3.37 5.00
CA LEU A 213 13.72 -3.04 5.93
C LEU A 213 13.50 -1.68 6.60
N TYR A 214 12.94 -0.71 5.87
CA TYR A 214 12.57 0.59 6.42
C TYR A 214 11.48 0.46 7.48
N GLU A 215 10.41 -0.31 7.21
CA GLU A 215 9.33 -0.59 8.18
C GLU A 215 9.84 -1.32 9.43
N LEU A 216 10.86 -2.16 9.29
CA LEU A 216 11.55 -2.82 10.41
C LEU A 216 12.51 -1.90 11.18
N GLY A 217 12.64 -0.62 10.81
CA GLY A 217 13.56 0.33 11.42
C GLY A 217 15.03 0.14 11.05
N LYS A 218 15.33 -0.75 10.10
CA LYS A 218 16.70 -1.05 9.65
C LYS A 218 17.14 -0.08 8.55
N TYR A 219 17.20 1.20 8.87
CA TYR A 219 17.32 2.28 7.89
C TYR A 219 18.60 2.23 7.04
N ASP A 220 19.74 1.82 7.61
CA ASP A 220 20.99 1.68 6.85
C ASP A 220 20.89 0.57 5.79
N ALA A 221 20.39 -0.60 6.20
CA ALA A 221 20.14 -1.73 5.30
C ALA A 221 19.12 -1.37 4.21
N ALA A 222 18.06 -0.64 4.58
CA ALA A 222 17.06 -0.13 3.62
C ALA A 222 17.71 0.79 2.59
N ALA A 223 18.49 1.80 3.02
CA ALA A 223 19.17 2.71 2.11
C ALA A 223 20.16 1.98 1.19
N ASN A 224 20.90 1.00 1.70
CA ASN A 224 21.80 0.17 0.91
C ASN A 224 21.03 -0.65 -0.15
N MET A 225 19.89 -1.23 0.22
CA MET A 225 19.06 -2.02 -0.70
C MET A 225 18.46 -1.15 -1.82
N LEU A 226 17.93 0.02 -1.47
CA LEU A 226 17.32 0.97 -2.40
C LEU A 226 18.34 1.59 -3.36
N ARG A 227 19.55 1.92 -2.88
CA ARG A 227 20.64 2.35 -3.77
C ARG A 227 21.04 1.26 -4.76
N ARG A 228 21.10 0.00 -4.33
CA ARG A 228 21.37 -1.13 -5.23
C ARG A 228 20.28 -1.25 -6.29
N ALA A 229 19.00 -1.08 -5.93
CA ALA A 229 17.91 -1.07 -6.90
C ALA A 229 18.09 0.05 -7.95
N LEU A 230 18.44 1.27 -7.53
CA LEU A 230 18.67 2.41 -8.41
C LEU A 230 19.92 2.29 -9.30
N ALA A 231 20.89 1.45 -8.90
CA ALA A 231 22.07 1.16 -9.70
C ALA A 231 21.81 0.14 -10.82
N LEU A 232 20.68 -0.57 -10.78
CA LEU A 232 20.26 -1.45 -11.88
C LEU A 232 19.66 -0.58 -12.99
N ASP A 233 20.39 -0.46 -14.11
CA ASP A 233 19.92 0.24 -15.31
C ASP A 233 18.94 -0.64 -16.09
N GLU A 234 17.72 -0.79 -15.54
CA GLU A 234 16.65 -1.53 -16.19
C GLU A 234 15.58 -0.60 -16.76
N LYS A 235 15.25 -0.83 -18.04
CA LYS A 235 14.20 -0.11 -18.75
C LYS A 235 12.82 -0.28 -18.11
N ASP A 236 12.61 -1.38 -17.39
CA ASP A 236 11.33 -1.74 -16.75
C ASP A 236 11.33 -1.49 -15.22
N PHE A 237 12.09 -0.50 -14.74
CA PHE A 237 12.03 -0.09 -13.33
C PHE A 237 10.77 0.74 -13.03
N GLU A 238 9.64 0.04 -12.94
CA GLU A 238 8.30 0.61 -12.67
C GLU A 238 8.26 1.44 -11.38
N TRP A 239 8.95 0.99 -10.32
CA TRP A 239 8.88 1.61 -8.99
C TRP A 239 10.05 2.54 -8.68
N LYS A 240 10.71 3.10 -9.70
CA LYS A 240 11.87 3.98 -9.52
C LYS A 240 11.57 5.16 -8.61
N SER A 241 10.47 5.89 -8.84
CA SER A 241 10.10 7.05 -8.01
C SER A 241 9.85 6.67 -6.55
N GLN A 242 9.27 5.49 -6.30
CA GLN A 242 8.99 4.96 -4.97
C GLN A 242 10.27 4.56 -4.26
N CYS A 243 11.18 3.90 -5.00
CA CYS A 243 12.50 3.56 -4.51
C CYS A 243 13.26 4.81 -4.07
N GLN A 244 13.23 5.88 -4.86
CA GLN A 244 13.84 7.16 -4.50
C GLN A 244 13.15 7.80 -3.29
N LEU A 245 11.81 7.78 -3.23
CA LEU A 245 11.06 8.33 -2.09
C LEU A 245 11.42 7.61 -0.78
N HIS A 246 11.43 6.28 -0.77
CA HIS A 246 11.83 5.51 0.40
C HIS A 246 13.32 5.69 0.74
N LEU A 247 14.19 5.93 -0.25
CA LEU A 247 15.59 6.22 -0.01
C LEU A 247 15.76 7.57 0.71
N GLY A 248 15.07 8.61 0.24
CA GLY A 248 15.05 9.91 0.92
C GLY A 248 14.53 9.80 2.36
N LYS A 249 13.44 9.05 2.57
CA LYS A 249 12.92 8.76 3.92
C LYS A 249 13.93 8.04 4.81
N ALA A 250 14.62 7.04 4.27
CA ALA A 250 15.68 6.35 5.01
C ALA A 250 16.82 7.30 5.40
N TYR A 251 17.23 8.21 4.51
CA TYR A 251 18.24 9.23 4.82
C TYR A 251 17.80 10.19 5.92
N LEU A 252 16.53 10.62 5.95
CA LEU A 252 16.01 11.43 7.05
C LEU A 252 16.11 10.69 8.40
N LYS A 253 15.76 9.41 8.43
CA LYS A 253 15.87 8.57 9.64
C LYS A 253 17.33 8.37 10.08
N LEU A 254 18.26 8.32 9.12
CA LEU A 254 19.70 8.27 9.35
C LEU A 254 20.34 9.62 9.66
N LYS A 255 19.55 10.70 9.82
CA LYS A 255 20.05 12.06 10.10
C LYS A 255 20.96 12.61 9.00
N ARG A 256 20.66 12.28 7.74
CA ARG A 256 21.36 12.74 6.53
C ARG A 256 20.42 13.64 5.69
N PRO A 257 20.05 14.84 6.18
CA PRO A 257 19.04 15.68 5.54
C PRO A 257 19.45 16.23 4.17
N ALA A 258 20.74 16.49 3.96
CA ALA A 258 21.24 17.00 2.67
C ALA A 258 21.00 15.99 1.53
N GLU A 259 21.34 14.72 1.74
CA GLU A 259 21.13 13.67 0.74
C GLU A 259 19.65 13.33 0.56
N ALA A 260 18.85 13.40 1.63
CA ALA A 260 17.40 13.26 1.51
C ALA A 260 16.80 14.36 0.62
N ARG A 261 17.24 15.60 0.81
CA ARG A 261 16.81 16.77 0.04
C ARG A 261 17.08 16.59 -1.45
N GLU A 262 18.31 16.26 -1.84
CA GLU A 262 18.68 16.06 -3.25
C GLU A 262 17.80 14.99 -3.92
N VAL A 263 17.55 13.89 -3.21
CA VAL A 263 16.69 12.81 -3.70
C VAL A 263 15.25 13.30 -3.87
N PHE A 264 14.69 14.02 -2.90
CA PHE A 264 13.32 14.50 -3.02
C PHE A 264 13.15 15.61 -4.07
N GLU A 265 14.11 16.52 -4.22
CA GLU A 265 14.10 17.56 -5.26
C GLU A 265 13.98 16.91 -6.66
N THR A 266 14.78 15.87 -6.92
CA THR A 266 14.71 15.10 -8.19
C THR A 266 13.32 14.51 -8.46
N ILE A 267 12.63 14.02 -7.41
CA ILE A 267 11.29 13.40 -7.57
C ILE A 267 10.19 14.47 -7.66
N SER A 268 10.36 15.59 -6.95
CA SER A 268 9.46 16.76 -7.00
C SER A 268 9.44 17.38 -8.39
N GLU A 269 10.60 17.49 -9.06
CA GLU A 269 10.70 17.93 -10.47
C GLU A 269 9.88 17.06 -11.44
N SER A 270 9.62 15.80 -11.07
CA SER A 270 8.76 14.89 -11.83
C SER A 270 7.27 14.98 -11.47
N GLY A 271 6.87 15.94 -10.61
CA GLY A 271 5.49 16.20 -10.21
C GLY A 271 4.97 15.28 -9.09
N SER A 272 5.84 14.69 -8.27
CA SER A 272 5.40 13.82 -7.18
C SER A 272 5.00 14.63 -5.95
N ALA A 273 3.68 14.77 -5.73
CA ALA A 273 3.12 15.41 -4.54
C ALA A 273 3.69 14.87 -3.21
N GLU A 274 4.03 13.58 -3.14
CA GLU A 274 4.63 13.02 -1.92
C GLU A 274 6.04 13.52 -1.66
N ALA A 275 6.85 13.73 -2.70
CA ALA A 275 8.17 14.30 -2.52
C ALA A 275 8.07 15.77 -2.07
N ASP A 276 7.08 16.51 -2.60
CA ASP A 276 6.78 17.86 -2.15
C ASP A 276 6.35 17.91 -0.67
N VAL A 277 5.57 16.93 -0.18
CA VAL A 277 5.27 16.82 1.26
C VAL A 277 6.55 16.69 2.09
N GLU A 278 7.43 15.74 1.72
CA GLU A 278 8.64 15.48 2.48
C GLU A 278 9.63 16.66 2.41
N LEU A 279 9.75 17.34 1.26
CA LEU A 279 10.55 18.57 1.11
C LEU A 279 9.99 19.72 1.93
N GLY A 280 8.67 19.93 1.88
CA GLY A 280 8.00 20.96 2.66
C GLY A 280 8.28 20.81 4.15
N GLN A 281 8.15 19.59 4.67
CA GLN A 281 8.45 19.28 6.07
C GLN A 281 9.94 19.46 6.40
N LEU A 282 10.83 19.02 5.50
CA LEU A 282 12.28 19.13 5.69
C LEU A 282 12.74 20.60 5.73
N LEU A 283 12.18 21.44 4.87
CA LEU A 283 12.60 22.84 4.70
C LEU A 283 11.96 23.79 5.72
N ARG A 284 10.89 23.40 6.44
CA ARG A 284 10.12 24.27 7.34
C ARG A 284 10.98 25.09 8.32
N SER A 285 12.07 24.51 8.80
CA SER A 285 12.99 25.16 9.75
C SER A 285 14.13 25.97 9.12
N SER A 286 14.51 25.68 7.88
CA SER A 286 15.67 26.30 7.20
C SER A 286 15.29 27.32 6.13
N ASP A 287 14.19 27.09 5.43
CA ASP A 287 13.71 27.87 4.29
C ASP A 287 12.17 27.79 4.24
N THR A 288 11.51 28.59 5.09
CA THR A 288 10.06 28.56 5.28
C THR A 288 9.30 28.91 4.00
N GLU A 289 9.83 29.80 3.16
CA GLU A 289 9.20 30.18 1.90
C GLU A 289 9.14 29.00 0.93
N LYS A 290 10.27 28.29 0.72
CA LYS A 290 10.26 27.08 -0.11
C LYS A 290 9.42 25.97 0.50
N ALA A 291 9.40 25.87 1.83
CA ALA A 291 8.54 24.91 2.51
C ALA A 291 7.07 25.15 2.15
N GLU A 292 6.61 26.40 2.21
CA GLU A 292 5.24 26.78 1.80
C GLU A 292 4.97 26.45 0.33
N GLN A 293 5.91 26.75 -0.58
CA GLN A 293 5.75 26.44 -2.01
C GLN A 293 5.57 24.95 -2.29
N HIS A 294 6.40 24.09 -1.67
CA HIS A 294 6.27 22.64 -1.83
C HIS A 294 4.97 22.12 -1.19
N LEU A 295 4.62 22.55 0.03
CA LEU A 295 3.38 22.12 0.67
C LEU A 295 2.14 22.55 -0.11
N TYR A 296 2.16 23.74 -0.71
CA TYR A 296 1.08 24.21 -1.59
C TYR A 296 0.98 23.36 -2.85
N THR A 297 2.12 23.07 -3.50
CA THR A 297 2.21 22.19 -4.68
C THR A 297 1.66 20.80 -4.36
N ALA A 298 2.02 20.23 -3.20
CA ALA A 298 1.47 18.96 -2.74
C ALA A 298 -0.05 19.03 -2.55
N ALA A 299 -0.54 20.11 -1.93
CA ALA A 299 -1.96 20.29 -1.63
C ALA A 299 -2.82 20.29 -2.89
N ILE A 300 -2.44 21.07 -3.90
CA ILE A 300 -3.17 21.14 -5.18
C ILE A 300 -3.03 19.85 -6.02
N ASN A 301 -1.98 19.06 -5.79
CA ASN A 301 -1.73 17.79 -6.48
C ASN A 301 -2.28 16.57 -5.73
N GLY A 302 -3.36 16.75 -4.97
CA GLY A 302 -4.13 15.65 -4.37
C GLY A 302 -3.74 15.27 -2.93
N LYS A 303 -3.06 16.18 -2.21
CA LYS A 303 -2.81 16.06 -0.76
C LYS A 303 -3.42 17.23 0.01
N PRO A 304 -4.75 17.44 -0.06
CA PRO A 304 -5.40 18.61 0.54
C PRO A 304 -5.14 18.75 2.05
N GLU A 305 -4.81 17.66 2.75
CA GLU A 305 -4.35 17.69 4.13
C GLU A 305 -3.13 18.61 4.37
N MET A 306 -2.33 18.89 3.33
CA MET A 306 -1.19 19.80 3.43
C MET A 306 -1.58 21.26 3.63
N PHE A 307 -2.83 21.64 3.32
CA PHE A 307 -3.35 22.95 3.69
C PHE A 307 -3.37 23.14 5.22
N HIS A 308 -3.49 22.07 6.01
CA HIS A 308 -3.35 22.18 7.46
C HIS A 308 -1.95 22.66 7.87
N HIS A 309 -0.90 22.08 7.30
CA HIS A 309 0.48 22.51 7.59
C HIS A 309 0.78 23.94 7.13
N LEU A 310 0.20 24.37 6.00
CA LEU A 310 0.31 25.76 5.55
C LEU A 310 -0.37 26.73 6.52
N SER A 311 -1.52 26.35 7.08
CA SER A 311 -2.18 27.11 8.14
C SER A 311 -1.29 27.26 9.38
N GLU A 312 -0.65 26.17 9.81
CA GLU A 312 0.30 26.19 10.94
C GLU A 312 1.48 27.14 10.67
N ILE A 313 2.07 27.07 9.47
CA ILE A 313 3.19 27.94 9.09
C ILE A 313 2.75 29.41 9.10
N ALA A 314 1.57 29.72 8.56
CA ALA A 314 1.02 31.07 8.58
C ALA A 314 0.81 31.58 10.03
N PHE A 315 0.32 30.74 10.95
CA PHE A 315 0.24 31.09 12.38
C PHE A 315 1.61 31.32 13.03
N GLU A 316 2.62 30.50 12.69
CA GLU A 316 3.99 30.71 13.16
C GLU A 316 4.58 32.03 12.65
N ASN A 317 4.35 32.34 11.37
CA ASN A 317 4.80 33.58 10.73
C ASN A 317 4.07 34.81 11.32
N MET A 318 2.79 34.69 11.63
CA MET A 318 2.02 35.72 12.35
C MET A 318 2.68 36.09 13.69
N ASN A 319 3.15 35.10 14.45
CA ASN A 319 3.82 35.33 15.74
C ASN A 319 5.20 35.99 15.58
N LYS A 320 5.85 35.82 14.42
CA LYS A 320 7.16 36.42 14.10
C LYS A 320 7.04 37.80 13.43
N ALA A 321 5.85 38.19 12.98
CA ALA A 321 5.63 39.41 12.22
C ALA A 321 5.86 40.67 13.08
N ALA A 322 6.73 41.55 12.59
CA ALA A 322 7.09 42.80 13.25
C ALA A 322 6.00 43.87 13.13
N ASP A 323 5.32 43.94 11.97
CA ASP A 323 4.28 44.90 11.68
C ASP A 323 2.87 44.29 11.73
N GLU A 324 1.90 45.15 12.07
CA GLU A 324 0.49 44.75 12.23
C GLU A 324 -0.15 44.33 10.90
N GLN A 325 0.31 44.86 9.77
CA GLN A 325 -0.26 44.55 8.47
C GLN A 325 0.12 43.12 8.05
N THR A 326 1.41 42.77 8.11
CA THR A 326 1.91 41.42 7.88
C THR A 326 1.24 40.43 8.82
N ARG A 327 1.05 40.78 10.09
CA ARG A 327 0.35 39.94 11.06
C ARG A 327 -1.10 39.65 10.63
N LYS A 328 -1.85 40.68 10.23
CA LYS A 328 -3.23 40.53 9.73
C LYS A 328 -3.29 39.72 8.45
N ASP A 329 -2.34 39.93 7.55
CA ASP A 329 -2.28 39.19 6.30
C ASP A 329 -2.00 37.71 6.58
N GLN A 330 -1.01 37.37 7.41
CA GLN A 330 -0.75 36.00 7.86
C GLN A 330 -1.94 35.36 8.59
N GLN A 331 -2.68 36.13 9.38
CA GLN A 331 -3.90 35.65 10.04
C GLN A 331 -5.01 35.29 9.03
N ARG A 332 -5.32 36.19 8.09
CA ARG A 332 -6.31 35.91 7.02
C ARG A 332 -5.93 34.67 6.26
N TRP A 333 -4.64 34.61 5.97
CA TRP A 333 -4.03 33.52 5.28
C TRP A 333 -4.25 32.21 6.05
N ALA A 334 -3.80 32.10 7.30
CA ALA A 334 -3.97 30.92 8.15
C ALA A 334 -5.42 30.40 8.19
N MET A 335 -6.40 31.31 8.23
CA MET A 335 -7.83 30.99 8.20
C MET A 335 -8.26 30.39 6.86
N GLU A 336 -7.80 30.92 5.73
CA GLU A 336 -8.12 30.37 4.41
C GLU A 336 -7.54 28.97 4.23
N TRP A 337 -6.27 28.74 4.60
CA TRP A 337 -5.70 27.38 4.56
C TRP A 337 -6.45 26.42 5.48
N SER A 338 -6.82 26.84 6.68
CA SER A 338 -7.63 26.00 7.58
C SER A 338 -8.99 25.66 6.97
N ARG A 339 -9.59 26.57 6.22
CA ARG A 339 -10.85 26.35 5.51
C ARG A 339 -10.67 25.36 4.35
N LEU A 340 -9.60 25.50 3.57
CA LEU A 340 -9.25 24.59 2.47
C LEU A 340 -8.90 23.17 2.96
N ALA A 341 -8.42 23.03 4.19
CA ALA A 341 -8.11 21.75 4.80
C ALA A 341 -9.37 20.97 5.26
N ASP A 342 -10.53 21.62 5.41
CA ASP A 342 -11.75 20.95 5.87
C ASP A 342 -12.43 20.18 4.72
N PRO A 343 -12.49 18.84 4.78
CA PRO A 343 -13.09 18.02 3.72
C PRO A 343 -14.60 18.24 3.56
N LYS A 344 -15.27 18.92 4.50
CA LYS A 344 -16.70 19.22 4.44
C LYS A 344 -17.01 20.47 3.61
N VAL A 345 -16.02 21.32 3.35
CA VAL A 345 -16.22 22.54 2.58
C VAL A 345 -16.37 22.15 1.10
N GLN A 346 -17.55 22.39 0.53
CA GLN A 346 -17.80 22.23 -0.90
C GLN A 346 -17.36 23.50 -1.64
N PHE A 347 -16.68 23.32 -2.77
CA PHE A 347 -16.15 24.39 -3.62
C PHE A 347 -16.81 24.41 -4.98
#